data_AF-A3K1Y8-F1
#
_entry.id   AF-A3K1Y8-F1
#
_cell.length_a   1.000
_cell.length_b   1.000
_cell.length_c   1.000
_cell.angle_alpha   90.00
_cell.angle_beta   90.00
_cell.angle_gamma   90.00
#
_symmetry.space_group_name_H-M   'P 1'
#
loop_
_entity.id
_entity.type
_entity.pdbx_description
1 polymer ?
#
loop_
_entity_poly.entity_id
_entity_poly.type
_entity_poly.pdbx_seq_one_letter_code
_entity_poly.pdbx_strand_id
1 'polypeptide(L)'
;MLDARQVNAAMSALIDGTFGCLDAAAETINARLGTSVSKGTLSKILSGQHQWPAVYIWALEDAAGRYPVSRLRGSGAPSEAARAGLRVLDAASAASREAGEAISAAVVAAQSGDAGGQVRALQEAREAAEAMAQLVQSLETQYASDGVQI
;
A
#
# COMPACT_ATOMS: atom_id res chain seq x y z
N MET A 1 -18.26 2.10 -4.65
CA MET A 1 -18.48 0.68 -5.02
C MET A 1 -17.50 0.31 -6.12
N LEU A 2 -16.91 -0.88 -6.07
CA LEU A 2 -16.08 -1.38 -7.18
C LEU A 2 -16.94 -1.57 -8.42
N ASP A 3 -16.46 -1.10 -9.57
CA ASP A 3 -17.12 -1.32 -10.85
C ASP A 3 -17.07 -2.82 -11.20
N ALA A 4 -18.21 -3.43 -11.50
CA ALA A 4 -18.32 -4.83 -11.93
C ALA A 4 -17.41 -5.11 -13.13
N ARG A 5 -17.18 -4.12 -13.99
CA ARG A 5 -16.26 -4.23 -15.14
C ARG A 5 -14.80 -4.38 -14.71
N GLN A 6 -14.38 -3.65 -13.67
CA GLN A 6 -13.03 -3.77 -13.11
C GLN A 6 -12.81 -5.13 -12.45
N VAL A 7 -13.81 -5.63 -11.73
CA VAL A 7 -13.78 -6.98 -11.13
C VAL A 7 -13.69 -8.05 -12.22
N ASN A 8 -14.50 -7.97 -13.28
CA ASN A 8 -14.43 -8.92 -14.39
C ASN A 8 -13.10 -8.88 -15.13
N ALA A 9 -12.53 -7.70 -15.38
CA ALA A 9 -11.21 -7.58 -16.01
C ALA A 9 -10.11 -8.19 -15.13
N ALA A 10 -10.12 -7.91 -13.82
CA ALA A 10 -9.17 -8.47 -12.87
C ALA A 10 -9.27 -10.00 -12.78
N MET A 11 -10.48 -10.55 -12.71
CA MET A 11 -10.69 -11.99 -12.65
C MET A 11 -10.35 -12.69 -13.97
N SER A 12 -10.66 -12.07 -15.11
CA SER A 12 -10.26 -12.60 -16.43
C SER A 12 -8.73 -12.70 -16.53
N ALA A 13 -8.02 -11.63 -16.18
CA ALA A 13 -6.57 -11.62 -16.19
C ALA A 13 -5.96 -12.64 -15.23
N LEU A 14 -6.59 -12.85 -14.06
CA LEU A 14 -6.16 -13.87 -13.10
C LEU A 14 -6.32 -15.29 -13.66
N ILE A 15 -7.46 -15.55 -14.31
CA ILE A 15 -7.78 -16.83 -14.96
C ILE A 15 -6.78 -17.10 -16.09
N ASP A 16 -6.63 -16.17 -17.03
CA ASP A 16 -5.76 -16.34 -18.18
C ASP A 16 -4.28 -16.45 -17.77
N GLY A 17 -3.85 -15.66 -16.77
CA GLY A 17 -2.45 -15.59 -16.34
C GLY A 17 -1.99 -16.65 -15.32
N THR A 18 -2.92 -17.36 -14.66
CA THR A 18 -2.57 -18.33 -13.59
C THR A 18 -3.13 -19.72 -13.86
N PHE A 19 -4.41 -19.79 -14.25
CA PHE A 19 -5.12 -21.06 -14.44
C PHE A 19 -5.13 -21.50 -15.92
N GLY A 20 -4.92 -20.56 -16.85
CA GLY A 20 -4.84 -20.79 -18.29
C GLY A 20 -6.17 -21.05 -18.98
N CYS A 21 -7.19 -21.54 -18.26
CA CYS A 21 -8.54 -21.72 -18.80
C CYS A 21 -9.63 -21.70 -17.72
N LEU A 22 -10.88 -21.56 -18.17
CA LEU A 22 -12.06 -21.57 -17.30
C LEU A 22 -12.35 -22.92 -16.67
N ASP A 23 -11.98 -24.02 -17.32
CA ASP A 23 -12.18 -25.37 -16.78
C ASP A 23 -11.30 -25.58 -15.53
N ALA A 24 -10.02 -25.19 -15.62
CA ALA A 24 -9.09 -25.23 -14.48
C ALA A 24 -9.51 -24.29 -13.34
N ALA A 25 -10.02 -23.09 -13.67
CA ALA A 25 -10.55 -22.17 -12.67
C ALA A 25 -11.79 -22.75 -11.96
N ALA A 26 -12.70 -23.40 -12.70
CA ALA A 26 -13.88 -24.03 -12.12
C ALA A 26 -13.51 -25.22 -11.22
N GLU A 27 -12.59 -26.08 -11.65
CA GLU A 27 -12.10 -27.17 -10.80
C GLU A 27 -11.41 -26.65 -9.54
N THR A 28 -10.64 -25.57 -9.65
CA THR A 28 -10.01 -24.94 -8.48
C THR A 28 -11.04 -24.48 -7.45
N ILE A 29 -12.13 -23.86 -7.91
CA ILE A 29 -13.24 -23.44 -7.03
C ILE A 29 -13.89 -24.66 -6.39
N ASN A 30 -14.17 -25.71 -7.17
CA ASN A 30 -14.82 -26.92 -6.68
C ASN A 30 -13.97 -27.65 -5.63
N ALA A 31 -12.67 -27.79 -5.89
CA ALA A 31 -11.72 -28.42 -4.97
C ALA A 31 -11.62 -27.68 -3.63
N ARG A 32 -11.72 -26.35 -3.64
CA ARG A 32 -11.61 -25.52 -2.44
C ARG A 32 -12.91 -25.39 -1.65
N LEU A 33 -14.04 -25.28 -2.35
CA LEU A 33 -15.33 -24.97 -1.73
C LEU A 33 -16.25 -26.19 -1.60
N GLY A 34 -15.88 -27.34 -2.18
CA GLY A 34 -16.74 -28.53 -2.23
C GLY A 34 -17.99 -28.31 -3.09
N THR A 35 -17.94 -27.40 -4.06
CA THR A 35 -19.08 -27.02 -4.92
C THR A 35 -19.00 -27.68 -6.30
N SER A 36 -20.04 -27.48 -7.12
CA SER A 36 -20.12 -27.98 -8.50
C SER A 36 -20.27 -26.83 -9.50
N VAL A 37 -19.32 -25.90 -9.50
CA VAL A 37 -19.20 -24.82 -10.49
C VAL A 37 -18.71 -25.41 -11.82
N SER A 38 -19.36 -24.98 -12.90
CA SER A 38 -18.98 -25.35 -14.27
C SER A 38 -18.33 -24.16 -14.99
N LYS A 39 -17.57 -24.43 -16.05
CA LYS A 39 -17.10 -23.39 -16.98
C LYS A 39 -18.22 -22.52 -17.54
N GLY A 40 -19.39 -23.10 -17.82
CA GLY A 40 -20.56 -22.36 -18.28
C GLY A 40 -21.01 -21.31 -17.27
N THR A 41 -20.93 -21.61 -15.97
CA THR A 41 -21.22 -20.66 -14.90
C THR A 41 -20.21 -19.51 -14.89
N LEU A 42 -18.91 -19.82 -14.95
CA LEU A 42 -17.85 -18.79 -14.98
C LEU A 42 -17.94 -17.90 -16.23
N SER A 43 -18.27 -18.48 -17.39
CA SER A 43 -18.49 -17.74 -18.63
C SER A 43 -19.66 -16.76 -18.54
N LYS A 44 -20.76 -17.15 -17.88
CA LYS A 44 -21.90 -16.25 -17.62
C LYS A 44 -21.56 -15.13 -16.64
N ILE A 45 -20.71 -15.40 -15.65
CA ILE A 45 -20.23 -14.37 -14.71
C ILE A 45 -19.34 -13.36 -15.46
N LEU A 46 -18.37 -13.84 -16.23
CA LEU A 46 -17.45 -13.00 -16.99
C LEU A 46 -18.14 -12.15 -18.07
N SER A 47 -19.20 -12.67 -18.69
CA SER A 47 -20.03 -11.90 -19.63
C SER A 47 -20.97 -10.90 -18.94
N GLY A 48 -20.94 -10.82 -17.61
CA GLY A 48 -21.75 -9.88 -16.83
C GLY A 48 -23.21 -10.27 -16.67
N GLN A 49 -23.61 -11.47 -17.10
CA GLN A 49 -24.96 -11.99 -16.88
C GLN A 49 -25.19 -12.34 -15.40
N HIS A 50 -24.12 -12.67 -14.68
CA HIS A 50 -24.13 -12.92 -13.24
C HIS A 50 -23.01 -12.14 -12.57
N GLN A 51 -23.21 -11.75 -11.32
CA GLN A 51 -22.16 -11.16 -10.51
C GLN A 51 -21.26 -12.24 -9.92
N TRP A 52 -20.02 -11.87 -9.62
CA TRP A 52 -19.09 -12.74 -8.91
C TRP A 52 -19.52 -12.95 -7.46
N PRO A 53 -19.74 -14.20 -7.03
CA PRO A 53 -19.81 -14.51 -5.61
C PRO A 53 -18.45 -14.25 -4.95
N ALA A 54 -18.44 -13.55 -3.81
CA ALA A 54 -17.21 -13.22 -3.09
C ALA A 54 -16.37 -14.46 -2.75
N VAL A 55 -17.02 -15.56 -2.38
CA VAL A 55 -16.36 -16.84 -2.09
C VAL A 55 -15.60 -17.42 -3.29
N TYR A 56 -16.06 -17.19 -4.52
CA TYR A 56 -15.37 -17.67 -5.72
C TYR A 56 -14.15 -16.81 -6.04
N ILE A 57 -14.27 -15.49 -5.83
CA ILE A 57 -13.14 -14.57 -5.94
C ILE A 57 -12.05 -15.00 -4.96
N TRP A 58 -12.38 -15.16 -3.67
CA TRP A 58 -11.40 -15.55 -2.66
C TRP A 58 -10.74 -16.90 -2.95
N ALA A 59 -11.53 -17.90 -3.36
CA ALA A 59 -10.99 -19.21 -3.71
C ALA A 59 -9.94 -19.16 -4.83
N LEU A 60 -10.19 -18.33 -5.86
CA LEU A 60 -9.27 -18.15 -6.98
C LEU A 60 -8.06 -17.29 -6.60
N GLU A 61 -8.25 -16.19 -5.89
CA GLU A 61 -7.16 -15.32 -5.43
C GLU A 61 -6.19 -16.07 -4.50
N ASP A 62 -6.72 -16.84 -3.54
CA ASP A 62 -5.92 -17.65 -2.62
C ASP A 62 -5.21 -18.81 -3.32
N ALA A 63 -5.80 -19.39 -4.38
CA ALA A 63 -5.15 -20.43 -5.16
C ALA A 63 -4.02 -19.88 -6.03
N ALA A 64 -4.18 -18.66 -6.54
CA ALA A 64 -3.18 -17.98 -7.34
C ALA A 64 -2.09 -17.30 -6.50
N GLY A 65 -2.30 -17.11 -5.20
CA GLY A 65 -1.45 -16.26 -4.35
C GLY A 65 -1.41 -14.79 -4.81
N ARG A 66 -2.41 -14.38 -5.59
CA ARG A 66 -2.52 -13.06 -6.21
C ARG A 66 -3.90 -12.50 -5.90
N TYR A 67 -3.94 -11.28 -5.40
CA TYR A 67 -5.14 -10.67 -4.81
C TYR A 67 -5.63 -9.41 -5.57
N PRO A 68 -5.84 -9.45 -6.90
CA PRO A 68 -6.16 -8.26 -7.68
C PRO A 68 -7.49 -7.60 -7.30
N VAL A 69 -8.56 -8.36 -7.02
CA VAL A 69 -9.88 -7.83 -6.63
C VAL A 69 -9.86 -7.35 -5.19
N SER A 70 -9.23 -8.11 -4.29
CA SER A 70 -9.05 -7.70 -2.91
C SER A 70 -8.20 -6.43 -2.80
N ARG A 71 -7.16 -6.29 -3.65
CA ARG A 71 -6.39 -5.05 -3.77
C ARG A 71 -7.22 -3.91 -4.32
N LEU A 72 -8.04 -4.12 -5.35
CA LEU A 72 -8.95 -3.10 -5.87
C LEU A 72 -9.92 -2.60 -4.78
N ARG A 73 -10.40 -3.50 -3.92
CA ARG A 73 -11.28 -3.15 -2.78
C ARG A 73 -10.55 -2.33 -1.73
N GLY A 74 -9.27 -2.62 -1.49
CA GLY A 74 -8.40 -1.85 -0.59
C GLY A 74 -7.84 -0.56 -1.19
N SER A 75 -7.82 -0.43 -2.52
CA SER A 75 -7.20 0.69 -3.25
C SER A 75 -8.18 1.84 -3.56
N GLY A 76 -9.24 2.00 -2.77
CA GLY A 76 -9.97 3.27 -2.80
C GLY A 76 -8.99 4.42 -2.61
N ALA A 77 -9.14 5.51 -3.37
CA ALA A 77 -8.31 6.69 -3.18
C ALA A 77 -8.27 7.00 -1.66
N PRO A 78 -7.09 7.05 -1.03
CA PRO A 78 -7.02 7.22 0.41
C PRO A 78 -7.80 8.47 0.77
N SER A 79 -8.65 8.35 1.80
CA SER A 79 -9.36 9.50 2.36
C SER A 79 -8.35 10.60 2.68
N GLU A 80 -8.78 11.87 2.71
CA GLU A 80 -7.84 12.96 3.04
C GLU A 80 -7.17 12.73 4.40
N ALA A 81 -7.88 12.15 5.37
CA ALA A 81 -7.32 11.71 6.64
C ALA A 81 -6.22 10.62 6.48
N ALA A 82 -6.44 9.61 5.64
CA ALA A 82 -5.42 8.60 5.36
C ALA A 82 -4.21 9.18 4.62
N ARG A 83 -4.42 10.16 3.72
CA ARG A 83 -3.33 10.90 3.07
C ARG A 83 -2.55 11.74 4.06
N ALA A 84 -3.22 12.44 4.97
CA ALA A 84 -2.58 13.22 6.02
C ALA A 84 -1.71 12.34 6.92
N GLY A 85 -2.21 11.18 7.35
CA GLY A 85 -1.42 10.21 8.13
C GLY A 85 -0.18 9.70 7.38
N LEU A 86 -0.29 9.42 6.08
CA LEU A 86 0.87 9.03 5.26
C LEU A 86 1.92 10.14 5.15
N ARG A 87 1.51 11.41 4.98
CA ARG A 87 2.43 12.56 4.97
C ARG A 87 3.22 12.68 6.27
N VAL A 88 2.55 12.46 7.41
CA VAL A 88 3.22 12.46 8.72
C VAL A 88 4.20 11.30 8.86
N LEU A 89 3.85 10.10 8.37
CA LEU A 89 4.77 8.96 8.38
C LEU A 89 6.02 9.20 7.52
N ASP A 90 5.85 9.78 6.33
CA ASP A 90 6.96 10.12 5.44
C ASP A 90 7.87 11.18 6.08
N ALA A 91 7.28 12.25 6.63
CA ALA A 91 8.01 13.31 7.32
C ALA A 91 8.75 12.80 8.57
N ALA A 92 8.12 11.90 9.34
CA ALA A 92 8.73 11.31 10.53
C ALA A 92 9.91 10.41 10.17
N SER A 93 9.78 9.64 9.08
CA SER A 93 10.84 8.78 8.57
C SER A 93 12.05 9.59 8.10
N ALA A 94 11.80 10.68 7.36
CA ALA A 94 12.85 11.61 6.94
C ALA A 94 13.53 12.27 8.15
N ALA A 95 12.76 12.84 9.09
CA ALA A 95 13.30 13.46 10.29
C ALA A 95 14.16 12.48 11.12
N SER A 96 13.72 11.24 11.28
CA SER A 96 14.48 10.22 11.99
C SER A 96 15.81 9.89 11.29
N ARG A 97 15.81 9.83 9.96
CA ARG A 97 17.02 9.56 9.17
C ARG A 97 18.01 10.71 9.32
N GLU A 98 17.58 11.93 9.01
CA GLU A 98 18.44 13.12 9.05
C GLU A 98 18.99 13.38 10.45
N ALA A 99 18.17 13.19 11.50
CA ALA A 99 18.64 13.30 12.88
C ALA A 99 19.72 12.25 13.21
N GLY A 100 19.59 11.02 12.71
CA GLY A 100 20.59 9.97 12.86
C GLY A 100 21.91 10.31 12.14
N GLU A 101 21.82 10.82 10.90
CA GLU A 101 22.97 11.26 10.11
C GLU A 101 23.70 12.43 10.79
N ALA A 102 22.95 13.42 11.30
CA ALA A 102 23.48 14.54 12.08
C ALA A 102 24.19 14.11 13.37
N ILE A 103 23.58 13.22 14.16
CA ILE A 103 24.19 12.70 15.40
C ILE A 103 25.48 11.94 15.07
N SER A 104 25.45 11.09 14.04
CA SER A 104 26.63 10.35 13.58
C SER A 104 27.77 11.29 13.18
N ALA A 105 27.48 12.31 12.36
CA ALA A 105 28.46 13.29 11.92
C ALA A 105 29.03 14.10 13.10
N ALA A 106 28.21 14.48 14.08
CA ALA A 106 28.65 15.17 15.28
C ALA A 106 29.60 14.33 16.15
N VAL A 107 29.32 13.03 16.31
CA VAL A 107 30.20 12.09 17.03
C VAL A 107 31.55 11.96 16.32
N VAL A 108 31.55 11.81 15.00
CA VAL A 108 32.79 11.71 14.20
C VAL A 108 33.60 13.01 14.27
N ALA A 109 32.94 14.17 14.18
CA ALA A 109 33.61 15.47 14.30
C ALA A 109 34.24 15.67 15.68
N ALA A 110 33.54 15.26 16.75
CA ALA A 110 34.04 15.36 18.12
C ALA A 110 35.27 14.47 18.37
N GLN A 111 35.35 13.30 17.71
CA GLN A 111 36.49 12.37 17.85
C GLN A 111 37.69 12.76 16.99
N SER A 112 37.46 13.29 15.78
CA SER A 112 38.53 13.61 14.82
C SER A 112 39.20 14.96 15.09
N GLY A 113 38.47 15.93 15.64
CA GLY A 113 38.98 17.30 15.88
C GLY A 113 39.30 18.09 14.61
N ASP A 114 38.95 17.55 13.43
CA ASP A 114 39.21 18.18 12.14
C ASP A 114 38.14 19.22 11.77
N ALA A 115 38.58 20.34 11.19
CA ALA A 115 37.72 21.44 10.78
C ALA A 115 36.73 21.02 9.68
N GLY A 116 37.12 20.11 8.78
CA GLY A 116 36.23 19.56 7.76
C GLY A 116 35.10 18.71 8.36
N GLY A 117 35.41 17.92 9.39
CA GLY A 117 34.42 17.16 10.17
C GLY A 117 33.41 18.08 10.87
N GLN A 118 33.86 19.19 11.44
CA GLN A 118 32.98 20.16 12.11
C GLN A 118 32.02 20.86 11.14
N VAL A 119 32.50 21.26 9.95
CA VAL A 119 31.65 21.88 8.91
C VAL A 119 30.59 20.89 8.43
N ARG A 120 30.97 19.63 8.20
CA ARG A 120 30.02 18.59 7.82
C ARG A 120 28.98 18.35 8.91
N ALA A 121 29.40 18.17 10.16
CA ALA A 121 28.46 17.97 11.27
C ALA A 121 27.46 19.14 11.41
N LEU A 122 27.90 20.38 11.16
CA LEU A 122 27.02 21.54 11.17
C LEU A 122 26.02 21.53 10.01
N GLN A 123 26.43 21.08 8.82
CA GLN A 123 25.53 20.92 7.67
C GLN A 123 24.46 19.87 7.96
N GLU A 124 24.87 18.67 8.37
CA GLU A 124 23.97 17.54 8.65
C GLU A 124 22.97 17.92 9.76
N ALA A 125 23.42 18.66 10.79
CA ALA A 125 22.54 19.19 11.84
C ALA A 125 21.49 20.20 11.33
N ARG A 126 21.79 20.97 10.29
CA ARG A 126 20.82 21.89 9.66
C ARG A 126 19.79 21.13 8.85
N GLU A 127 20.22 20.13 8.09
CA GLU A 127 19.34 19.25 7.32
C GLU A 127 18.37 18.50 8.25
N ALA A 128 18.87 18.00 9.38
CA ALA A 128 18.05 17.43 10.44
C ALA A 128 17.04 18.41 11.04
N ALA A 129 17.44 19.66 11.29
CA ALA A 129 16.55 20.70 11.81
C ALA A 129 15.43 21.04 10.80
N GLU A 130 15.75 21.09 9.51
CA GLU A 130 14.76 21.32 8.46
C GLU A 130 13.77 20.16 8.35
N ALA A 131 14.24 18.91 8.35
CA ALA A 131 13.38 17.73 8.33
C ALA A 131 12.47 17.66 9.57
N MET A 132 12.98 18.04 10.75
CA MET A 132 12.18 18.13 11.96
C MET A 132 11.11 19.22 11.88
N ALA A 133 11.43 20.38 11.28
CA ALA A 133 10.45 21.44 11.05
C ALA A 133 9.32 20.99 10.09
N GLN A 134 9.66 20.22 9.04
CA GLN A 134 8.67 19.65 8.13
C GLN A 134 7.75 18.61 8.81
N LEU A 135 8.30 17.83 9.76
CA LEU A 135 7.50 16.93 10.60
C LEU A 135 6.52 17.71 11.48
N VAL A 136 6.98 18.78 12.15
CA VAL A 136 6.10 19.65 12.97
C VAL A 136 4.95 20.19 12.11
N GLN A 137 5.25 20.75 10.94
CA GLN A 137 4.22 21.29 10.03
C GLN A 137 3.22 20.21 9.59
N SER A 138 3.69 18.99 9.32
CA SER A 138 2.84 17.87 8.92
C SER A 138 1.89 17.43 10.06
N LEU A 139 2.39 17.41 11.30
CA LEU A 139 1.59 17.11 12.50
C LEU A 139 0.55 18.21 12.79
N GLU A 140 0.92 19.48 12.66
CA GLU A 140 0.00 20.61 12.81
C GLU A 140 -1.12 20.56 11.76
N THR A 141 -0.78 20.23 10.52
CA THR A 141 -1.75 20.09 9.43
C THR A 141 -2.70 18.92 9.68
N GLN A 142 -2.18 17.77 10.15
CA GLN A 142 -3.01 16.62 10.52
C GLN A 142 -3.95 16.98 11.68
N TYR A 143 -3.44 17.68 12.70
CA TYR A 143 -4.23 18.12 13.84
C TYR A 143 -5.36 19.08 13.46
N ALA A 144 -5.06 20.07 12.61
CA ALA A 144 -6.07 20.99 12.07
C ALA A 144 -7.15 20.25 11.25
N SER A 145 -6.79 19.15 10.57
CA SER A 145 -7.74 18.31 9.85
C SER A 145 -8.61 17.43 10.76
N ASP A 146 -8.13 17.09 11.95
CA ASP A 146 -8.82 16.23 12.92
C ASP A 146 -9.74 17.01 13.89
N GLY A 147 -9.74 18.35 13.86
CA GLY A 147 -10.74 19.19 14.52
C GLY A 147 -10.70 19.17 16.06
N VAL A 148 -9.60 18.72 16.66
CA VAL A 148 -9.37 18.88 18.11
C VAL A 148 -8.67 20.23 18.30
N GLN A 149 -9.14 21.06 19.23
CA GLN A 149 -8.48 22.30 19.64
C GLN A 149 -7.88 22.04 21.03
N ILE A 150 -6.60 22.39 21.25
CA ILE A 150 -5.98 22.35 22.59
C ILE A 150 -6.45 23.58 23.35
#